data_AF-A0A924SV23-F1
#
_entry.id   AF-A0A924SV23-F1
#
_cell.length_a   1.000
_cell.length_b   1.000
_cell.length_c   1.000
_cell.angle_alpha   90.00
_cell.angle_beta   90.00
_cell.angle_gamma   90.00
#
_symmetry.space_group_name_H-M   'P 1'
#
loop_
_entity.id
_entity.type
_entity.pdbx_description
1 polymer ?
#
loop_
_entity_poly.entity_id
_entity_poly.type
_entity_poly.pdbx_seq_one_letter_code
_entity_poly.pdbx_strand_id
1 'polypeptide(L)' 'MKYYTGQVVTLLNTEYKPAGEAIICNYQHHSEKYEVDFKYPNQQLTHKIFVSEERLRPYAVATSGS' A
#
# COMPACT_ATOMS: atom_id res chain seq x y z
N MET A 1 13.27 1.52 5.46
CA MET A 1 13.53 0.63 4.30
C MET A 1 12.70 1.17 3.17
N LYS A 2 13.26 1.41 1.98
CA LYS A 2 12.45 1.91 0.85
C LYS A 2 11.71 0.75 0.19
N TYR A 3 10.46 0.98 -0.17
CA TYR A 3 9.67 0.02 -0.94
C TYR A 3 10.06 0.08 -2.43
N TYR A 4 9.96 -1.04 -3.14
CA TYR A 4 10.27 -1.12 -4.57
C TYR A 4 9.00 -1.17 -5.44
N THR A 5 9.08 -0.67 -6.67
CA THR A 5 7.98 -0.76 -7.64
C THR A 5 7.58 -2.22 -7.89
N GLY A 6 6.28 -2.50 -7.90
CA GLY A 6 5.69 -3.83 -7.97
C GLY A 6 5.59 -4.54 -6.62
N GLN A 7 6.15 -3.98 -5.55
CA GLN A 7 6.02 -4.57 -4.22
C GLN A 7 4.58 -4.49 -3.72
N VAL A 8 4.05 -5.62 -3.27
CA VAL A 8 2.78 -5.66 -2.54
C VAL A 8 3.04 -5.22 -1.10
N VAL A 9 2.20 -4.30 -0.62
CA VAL A 9 2.27 -3.71 0.71
C VAL A 9 0.86 -3.64 1.31
N THR A 10 0.79 -3.59 2.63
CA THR A 10 -0.45 -3.27 3.32
C THR A 10 -0.49 -1.77 3.54
N LEU A 11 -1.48 -1.09 2.96
CA LEU A 11 -1.76 0.30 3.31
C LEU A 11 -2.55 0.33 4.62
N LEU A 12 -1.93 0.89 5.65
CA LEU A 12 -2.56 1.11 6.94
C LEU A 12 -3.58 2.26 6.87
N ASN A 13 -4.64 2.09 7.65
CA ASN A 13 -5.81 2.95 7.84
C ASN A 13 -5.71 4.30 7.12
N THR A 14 -6.56 4.51 6.12
CA THR A 14 -6.89 5.89 5.72
C THR A 14 -7.94 6.38 6.71
N GLU A 15 -8.00 7.69 6.95
CA GLU A 15 -8.98 8.34 7.85
C GLU A 15 -10.45 7.98 7.55
N TYR A 16 -10.73 7.29 6.43
CA TYR A 16 -12.06 6.91 5.97
C TYR A 16 -12.22 5.47 5.41
N LYS A 17 -11.16 4.66 5.28
CA LYS A 17 -11.22 3.31 4.63
C LYS A 17 -10.34 2.27 5.31
N PRO A 18 -10.78 0.99 5.32
CA PRO A 18 -10.07 -0.13 5.94
C PRO A 18 -8.68 -0.33 5.36
N ALA A 19 -7.78 -0.90 6.17
CA ALA A 19 -6.49 -1.37 5.68
C ALA A 19 -6.70 -2.39 4.54
N GLY A 20 -5.84 -2.32 3.52
CA GLY A 20 -6.00 -3.12 2.32
C GLY A 20 -4.71 -3.33 1.58
N GLU A 21 -4.79 -4.13 0.53
CA GLU A 21 -3.68 -4.42 -0.35
C GLU A 21 -3.41 -3.23 -1.27
N ALA A 22 -2.14 -2.85 -1.35
CA ALA A 22 -1.68 -1.85 -2.29
C ALA A 22 -0.42 -2.33 -2.99
N ILE A 23 -0.25 -1.94 -4.24
CA ILE A 23 0.96 -2.24 -5.02
C ILE A 23 1.71 -0.95 -5.24
N ILE A 24 3.01 -0.93 -4.93
CA ILE A 24 3.86 0.24 -5.14
C ILE A 24 4.03 0.45 -6.65
N CYS A 25 3.63 1.61 -7.16
CA CYS A 25 3.84 1.97 -8.56
C CYS A 25 5.12 2.79 -8.72
N ASN A 26 5.28 3.81 -7.88
CA ASN A 26 6.37 4.76 -7.99
C ASN A 26 6.69 5.44 -6.66
N TYR A 27 7.89 6.00 -6.52
CA TYR A 27 8.27 6.86 -5.41
C TYR A 27 8.50 8.29 -5.89
N GLN A 28 7.71 9.22 -5.38
CA GLN A 28 7.87 10.65 -5.64
C GLN A 28 8.87 11.27 -4.67
N HIS A 29 10.11 11.43 -5.14
CA HIS A 29 11.20 12.03 -4.36
C HIS A 29 10.89 13.44 -3.84
N HIS A 30 10.18 14.26 -4.63
CA HIS A 30 9.91 15.66 -4.26
C HIS A 30 8.93 15.81 -3.08
N SER A 31 8.09 14.81 -2.85
CA SER A 31 7.07 14.85 -1.78
C SER A 31 7.20 13.70 -0.78
N GLU A 32 8.26 12.90 -0.92
CA GLU A 32 8.55 11.72 -0.08
C GLU A 32 7.37 10.76 0.07
N LYS A 33 6.57 10.64 -1.00
CA LYS A 33 5.36 9.82 -1.06
C LYS A 33 5.50 8.69 -2.06
N TYR A 34 4.85 7.58 -1.78
CA TYR A 34 4.70 6.47 -2.71
C TYR A 34 3.37 6.60 -3.43
N GLU A 35 3.40 6.45 -4.75
CA GLU A 35 2.22 6.14 -5.54
C GLU A 35 1.91 4.66 -5.37
N VAL A 36 0.68 4.34 -4.98
CA VAL A 36 0.21 2.97 -4.86
C VAL A 36 -1.08 2.75 -5.60
N ASP A 37 -1.20 1.59 -6.24
CA ASP A 37 -2.47 1.04 -6.72
C ASP A 37 -3.15 0.32 -5.55
N PHE A 38 -4.13 0.99 -4.93
CA PHE A 38 -4.86 0.47 -3.78
C PHE A 38 -6.13 -0.26 -4.21
N LYS A 39 -6.28 -1.51 -3.77
CA LYS A 39 -7.46 -2.32 -4.00
C LYS A 39 -8.31 -2.39 -2.73
N TYR A 40 -9.53 -1.89 -2.82
CA TYR A 40 -10.47 -1.98 -1.70
C TYR A 40 -10.90 -3.44 -1.49
N PRO A 41 -10.95 -3.94 -0.24
CA PRO A 41 -11.35 -5.33 0.02
C PRO A 41 -12.76 -5.66 -0.50
N ASN A 42 -13.63 -4.65 -0.58
CA ASN A 42 -15.04 -4.80 -0.97
C ASN A 42 -15.34 -4.25 -2.37
N GLN A 43 -14.34 -3.82 -3.14
CA GLN A 43 -14.56 -3.29 -4.50
C GLN A 43 -13.54 -3.88 -5.46
N GLN A 44 -13.97 -4.22 -6.68
CA GLN A 44 -13.06 -4.64 -7.75
C GLN A 44 -12.29 -3.46 -8.38
N LEU A 45 -12.48 -2.25 -7.86
CA LEU A 45 -11.85 -1.04 -8.33
C LEU A 45 -10.50 -0.85 -7.63
N THR A 46 -9.49 -0.53 -8.44
CA THR A 46 -8.17 -0.13 -7.97
C THR A 46 -8.03 1.38 -8.14
N HIS A 47 -7.54 2.07 -7.11
CA HIS A 47 -7.34 3.50 -7.13
C HIS A 47 -5.87 3.82 -6.94
N LYS A 48 -5.31 4.67 -7.82
CA LYS A 48 -4.01 5.28 -7.60
C LYS A 48 -4.10 6.36 -6.55
N ILE A 49 -3.34 6.21 -5.48
CA ILE A 49 -3.26 7.19 -4.39
C ILE A 49 -1.81 7.42 -3.98
N PHE A 50 -1.55 8.60 -3.42
CA PHE A 50 -0.23 8.95 -2.89
C PHE A 50 -0.24 8.89 -1.37
N VAL A 51 0.72 8.16 -0.80
CA VAL A 51 0.77 7.86 0.63
C VAL A 51 2.20 7.98 1.16
N SER A 52 2.34 8.47 2.38
CA SER A 52 3.63 8.54 3.08
C SER A 52 4.10 7.14 3.50
N GLU A 53 5.42 6.97 3.63
CA GLU A 53 6.05 5.69 4.03
C GLU A 53 5.48 5.13 5.35
N GLU A 54 5.18 6.00 6.31
CA GLU A 54 4.63 5.65 7.63
C GLU A 54 3.30 4.88 7.56
N ARG A 55 2.56 5.04 6.46
CA ARG A 55 1.27 4.39 6.23
C ARG A 55 1.40 3.05 5.53
N LEU A 56 2.59 2.70 5.07
CA LEU A 56 2.87 1.45 4.40
C LEU A 56 3.46 0.45 5.38
N ARG A 57 3.02 -0.81 5.29
CA ARG A 57 3.68 -1.93 5.94
C ARG A 57 4.07 -2.96 4.89
N PRO A 58 5.17 -3.71 5.10
CA PRO A 58 5.44 -4.90 4.33
C PRO A 58 4.20 -5.79 4.37
N TYR A 59 3.80 -6.34 3.22
CA TYR A 59 2.68 -7.26 3.17
C TYR A 59 3.02 -8.48 4.04
N ALA A 60 2.41 -8.53 5.22
CA ALA A 60 2.51 -9.68 6.10
C ALA A 60 1.57 -10.73 5.54
N VAL A 61 2.09 -11.62 4.70
CA VAL A 61 1.41 -12.90 4.46
C VAL A 61 1.31 -13.52 5.85
N ALA A 62 0.09 -13.72 6.36
CA ALA A 62 -0.10 -14.51 7.56
C ALA A 62 0.53 -15.87 7.26
N THR A 63 1.75 -16.10 7.73
CA THR A 63 2.32 -17.43 7.83
C THR A 63 1.47 -18.12 8.88
N SER A 64 0.34 -18.70 8.45
CA SER A 64 -0.28 -19.82 9.12
C SER A 64 0.77 -20.93 9.14
N GLY A 65 1.65 -20.87 10.14
CA GLY A 65 2.54 -21.95 10.50
C GLY A 65 1.68 -23.14 10.86
N SER A 66 1.87 -24.20 10.09
CA SER A 66 1.28 -25.53 10.28
C SER A 66 1.77 -26.20 11.55
#